data_AF-M3CAG9-F1
#
_entry.id   AF-M3CAG9-F1
#
_cell.length_a   1.000
_cell.length_b   1.000
_cell.length_c   1.000
_cell.angle_alpha   90.00
_cell.angle_beta   90.00
_cell.angle_gamma   90.00
#
_symmetry.space_group_name_H-M   'P 1'
#
loop_
_entity.id
_entity.type
_entity.pdbx_description
1 polymer ?
#
loop_
_entity_poly.entity_id
_entity_poly.type
_entity_poly.pdbx_seq_one_letter_code
_entity_poly.pdbx_strand_id
1 'polypeptide(L)'
;MEINKVLVRAFVSVVVSIDLSDDEDIDPDVATDILEPAAAIFRELSEEGRREVAALMLECAESEENPERKRVMIGLPEAIGLRGEG
;
A
#
# COMPACT_ATOMS: atom_id res chain seq x y z
N MET A 1 -7.99 17.09 -3.38
CA MET A 1 -8.64 15.75 -3.46
C MET A 1 -8.05 14.90 -4.58
N GLU A 2 -7.87 15.40 -5.81
CA GLU A 2 -7.22 14.63 -6.90
C GLU A 2 -5.77 14.23 -6.56
N ILE A 3 -4.97 15.17 -6.03
CA ILE A 3 -3.56 14.91 -5.71
C ILE A 3 -3.37 13.78 -4.68
N ASN A 4 -4.20 13.71 -3.63
CA ASN A 4 -4.11 12.65 -2.61
C ASN A 4 -4.40 11.29 -3.24
N LYS A 5 -5.43 11.19 -4.11
CA LYS A 5 -5.74 9.95 -4.84
C LYS A 5 -4.59 9.52 -5.73
N VAL A 6 -3.99 10.45 -6.47
CA VAL A 6 -2.84 10.16 -7.34
C VAL A 6 -1.64 9.71 -6.53
N LEU A 7 -1.32 10.37 -5.41
CA LEU A 7 -0.20 10.01 -4.54
C LEU A 7 -0.41 8.63 -3.90
N VAL A 8 -1.61 8.34 -3.39
CA VAL A 8 -1.93 7.02 -2.84
C VAL A 8 -1.83 5.95 -3.94
N ARG A 9 -2.39 6.20 -5.11
CA ARG A 9 -2.30 5.26 -6.24
C ARG A 9 -0.86 5.01 -6.67
N ALA A 10 -0.03 6.06 -6.72
CA ALA A 10 1.38 5.94 -7.05
C ALA A 10 2.13 5.08 -6.02
N PHE A 11 1.89 5.33 -4.73
CA PHE A 11 2.45 4.53 -3.65
C PHE A 11 2.02 3.06 -3.76
N VAL A 12 0.71 2.78 -3.83
CA VAL A 12 0.15 1.43 -3.98
C VAL A 12 0.75 0.72 -5.18
N SER A 13 0.87 1.42 -6.32
CA SER A 13 1.46 0.84 -7.54
C SER A 13 2.91 0.41 -7.34
N VAL A 14 3.71 1.20 -6.62
CA VAL A 14 5.11 0.86 -6.32
C VAL A 14 5.16 -0.35 -5.38
N VAL A 15 4.43 -0.30 -4.26
CA VAL A 15 4.44 -1.37 -3.26
C VAL A 15 4.01 -2.71 -3.85
N VAL A 16 2.91 -2.75 -4.59
CA VAL A 16 2.42 -3.99 -5.21
C VAL A 16 3.39 -4.53 -6.25
N SER A 17 4.13 -3.66 -6.93
CA SER A 17 5.13 -4.12 -7.90
C SER A 17 6.34 -4.73 -7.21
N ILE A 18 6.74 -4.19 -6.06
CA ILE A 18 7.80 -4.77 -5.22
C ILE A 18 7.34 -6.11 -4.63
N ASP A 19 6.14 -6.17 -4.06
CA ASP A 19 5.59 -7.38 -3.42
C ASP A 19 5.38 -8.55 -4.40
N LEU A 20 5.11 -8.25 -5.68
CA LEU A 20 4.97 -9.25 -6.75
C LEU A 20 6.25 -9.48 -7.56
N SER A 21 7.36 -8.84 -7.17
CA SER A 21 8.66 -9.15 -7.79
C SER A 21 9.14 -10.50 -7.28
N ASP A 22 9.84 -11.25 -8.12
CA ASP A 22 10.48 -12.49 -7.69
C ASP A 22 11.64 -12.16 -6.72
N ASP A 23 11.91 -13.04 -5.75
CA ASP A 23 13.00 -12.88 -4.78
C ASP A 23 14.39 -12.75 -5.45
N GLU A 24 14.52 -13.21 -6.70
CA GLU A 24 15.73 -13.04 -7.51
C GLU A 24 15.92 -11.60 -8.02
N ASP A 25 14.82 -10.86 -8.21
CA ASP A 25 14.81 -9.47 -8.68
C ASP A 25 14.89 -8.47 -7.52
N ILE A 26 14.11 -8.71 -6.46
CA ILE A 26 14.12 -7.90 -5.24
C ILE A 26 14.18 -8.82 -4.04
N ASP A 27 15.32 -8.78 -3.34
CA ASP A 27 15.49 -9.49 -2.08
C ASP A 27 14.43 -9.02 -1.04
N PRO A 28 13.75 -9.93 -0.33
CA PRO A 28 12.71 -9.59 0.63
C PRO A 28 13.15 -8.66 1.77
N ASP A 29 14.40 -8.74 2.21
CA ASP A 29 14.95 -7.85 3.24
C ASP A 29 15.10 -6.43 2.65
N VAL A 30 15.57 -6.33 1.40
CA VAL A 30 15.65 -5.06 0.67
C VAL A 30 14.26 -4.45 0.43
N ALA A 31 13.27 -5.26 0.05
CA ALA A 31 11.89 -4.81 -0.08
C ALA A 31 11.37 -4.22 1.25
N THR A 32 11.62 -4.91 2.36
CA THR A 32 11.24 -4.45 3.71
C THR A 32 11.92 -3.13 4.07
N ASP A 33 13.23 -3.01 3.84
CA ASP A 33 14.00 -1.79 4.12
C ASP A 33 13.52 -0.58 3.30
N ILE A 34 12.99 -0.81 2.10
CA ILE A 34 12.41 0.25 1.25
C ILE A 34 11.00 0.63 1.74
N LEU A 35 10.17 -0.36 2.08
CA LEU A 35 8.74 -0.15 2.35
C LEU A 35 8.46 0.33 3.77
N GLU A 36 9.22 -0.13 4.76
CA GLU A 36 8.98 0.19 6.17
C GLU A 36 9.08 1.70 6.49
N PRO A 37 10.08 2.45 5.99
CA PRO A 37 10.13 3.90 6.18
C PRO A 37 8.93 4.62 5.55
N ALA A 38 8.46 4.16 4.38
CA ALA A 38 7.31 4.76 3.72
C ALA A 38 6.00 4.44 4.47
N ALA A 39 5.85 3.22 4.98
CA ALA A 39 4.75 2.82 5.84
C ALA A 39 4.70 3.67 7.14
N ALA A 40 5.87 3.96 7.72
CA ALA A 40 5.97 4.78 8.93
C ALA A 40 5.39 6.18 8.77
N ILE A 41 5.56 6.82 7.59
CA ILE A 41 5.01 8.15 7.31
C ILE A 41 3.48 8.16 7.44
N PHE A 42 2.80 7.12 6.94
CA PHE A 42 1.35 7.04 7.06
C PHE A 42 0.89 6.84 8.51
N ARG A 43 1.72 6.22 9.37
CA ARG A 43 1.45 6.09 10.81
C ARG A 43 1.58 7.43 11.55
N GLU A 44 2.15 8.48 10.97
CA GLU A 44 2.14 9.81 11.58
C GLU A 44 0.80 10.55 11.40
N LEU A 45 -0.05 10.07 10.47
CA LEU A 45 -1.39 10.63 10.26
C LEU A 45 -2.28 10.44 11.49
N SER A 46 -3.24 11.35 11.65
CA SER A 46 -4.37 11.17 12.57
C SER A 46 -5.14 9.90 12.21
N GLU A 47 -5.91 9.37 13.17
CA GLU A 47 -6.74 8.20 12.94
C GLU A 47 -7.71 8.39 11.75
N GLU A 48 -8.28 9.60 11.60
CA GLU A 48 -9.09 9.97 10.45
C GLU A 48 -8.29 9.97 9.15
N GLY A 49 -7.07 10.53 9.14
CA GLY A 49 -6.19 10.51 7.97
C GLY A 49 -5.76 9.09 7.56
N ARG A 50 -5.48 8.20 8.53
CA ARG A 50 -5.18 6.79 8.25
C ARG A 50 -6.39 6.07 7.63
N ARG A 51 -7.60 6.34 8.14
CA ARG A 51 -8.84 5.82 7.54
C ARG A 51 -9.06 6.33 6.12
N GLU A 52 -8.81 7.62 5.86
CA GLU A 52 -8.93 8.20 4.53
C GLU A 52 -7.96 7.53 3.55
N VAL A 53 -6.68 7.42 3.91
CA VAL A 53 -5.68 6.75 3.06
C VAL A 53 -6.05 5.28 2.83
N ALA A 54 -6.46 4.55 3.86
CA ALA A 54 -6.90 3.16 3.72
C ALA A 54 -8.09 3.03 2.76
N ALA A 55 -9.07 3.94 2.83
CA ALA A 55 -10.20 3.96 1.90
C ALA A 55 -9.72 4.22 0.46
N LEU A 56 -8.81 5.17 0.25
CA LEU A 56 -8.24 5.44 -1.07
C LEU A 56 -7.45 4.26 -1.65
N MET A 57 -6.74 3.49 -0.81
CA MET A 57 -6.07 2.27 -1.24
C MET A 57 -7.07 1.21 -1.71
N LEU A 58 -8.18 1.04 -0.98
CA LEU A 58 -9.24 0.10 -1.35
C LEU A 58 -9.97 0.52 -2.64
N GLU A 59 -10.22 1.82 -2.83
CA GLU A 59 -10.74 2.35 -4.11
C GLU A 59 -9.79 2.02 -5.29
N CYS A 60 -8.48 2.07 -5.06
CA CYS A 60 -7.49 1.67 -6.07
C CYS A 60 -7.59 0.17 -6.38
N ALA A 61 -7.75 -0.67 -5.36
CA ALA A 61 -7.92 -2.12 -5.52
C ALA A 61 -9.21 -2.48 -6.27
N GLU A 62 -10.30 -1.74 -6.04
CA GLU A 62 -11.56 -1.94 -6.76
C GLU A 62 -11.40 -1.72 -8.26
N SER A 63 -10.57 -0.76 -8.64
CA SER A 63 -10.28 -0.38 -10.04
C SER A 63 -9.20 -1.23 -10.71
N GLU A 64 -8.54 -2.14 -9.98
CA GLU A 64 -7.48 -3.01 -10.51
C GLU A 64 -8.09 -4.21 -11.25
N GLU A 65 -7.62 -4.43 -12.48
CA GLU A 65 -8.08 -5.50 -13.38
C GLU A 65 -7.30 -6.80 -13.15
N ASN A 66 -6.04 -6.70 -12.73
CA ASN A 66 -5.22 -7.87 -12.44
C ASN A 66 -5.61 -8.45 -11.07
N PRO A 67 -6.13 -9.70 -11.00
CA PRO A 67 -6.65 -10.27 -9.77
C PRO A 67 -5.58 -10.53 -8.70
N GLU A 68 -4.33 -10.76 -9.10
CA GLU A 68 -3.21 -10.96 -8.20
C GLU A 68 -2.79 -9.63 -7.55
N ARG A 69 -2.59 -8.59 -8.37
CA ARG A 69 -2.35 -7.22 -7.88
C ARG A 69 -3.46 -6.75 -6.96
N LYS A 70 -4.72 -6.99 -7.34
CA LYS A 70 -5.89 -6.64 -6.52
C LYS A 70 -5.85 -7.30 -5.14
N ARG A 71 -5.43 -8.56 -5.04
CA ARG A 71 -5.33 -9.27 -3.76
C ARG A 71 -4.32 -8.60 -2.84
N VAL A 72 -3.14 -8.26 -3.36
CA VAL A 72 -2.10 -7.54 -2.61
C VAL A 72 -2.61 -6.17 -2.15
N MET A 73 -3.24 -5.41 -3.06
CA MET A 73 -3.78 -4.08 -2.76
C MET A 73 -4.83 -4.11 -1.63
N ILE A 74 -5.66 -5.15 -1.54
CA ILE A 74 -6.67 -5.29 -0.49
C ILE A 74 -6.01 -5.49 0.89
N GLY A 75 -4.93 -6.27 0.96
CA GLY A 75 -4.20 -6.53 2.21
C GLY A 75 -3.28 -5.39 2.64
N LEU A 76 -2.89 -4.51 1.71
CA LEU A 76 -1.90 -3.47 1.95
C LEU A 76 -2.20 -2.55 3.15
N PRO A 77 -3.43 -2.01 3.35
CA PRO A 77 -3.70 -1.11 4.48
C PRO A 77 -3.44 -1.75 5.86
N GLU A 78 -3.64 -3.06 5.98
CA GLU A 78 -3.34 -3.82 7.20
C GLU A 78 -1.83 -4.05 7.32
N ALA A 79 -1.17 -4.48 6.24
CA ALA A 79 0.26 -4.74 6.19
C ALA A 79 1.12 -3.53 6.62
N ILE A 80 0.69 -2.31 6.31
CA ILE A 80 1.40 -1.07 6.71
C ILE A 80 0.87 -0.44 8.01
N GLY A 81 -0.07 -1.09 8.70
CA GLY A 81 -0.57 -0.66 10.01
C GLY A 81 -1.56 0.51 10.00
N LEU A 82 -2.33 0.68 8.92
CA LEU A 82 -3.41 1.70 8.85
C LEU A 82 -4.75 1.20 9.38
N ARG A 83 -4.90 -0.11 9.54
CA ARG A 83 -6.06 -0.76 10.16
C ARG A 83 -5.55 -1.71 11.24
N GLY A 84 -6.31 -1.88 12.32
CA GLY A 84 -6.03 -2.96 13.28
C GLY A 84 -6.35 -4.31 12.65
N GLU A 85 -5.71 -5.36 13.17
CA GLU A 85 -6.10 -6.75 12.88
C GLU A 85 -7.59 -6.90 13.23
N GLY A 86 -8.41 -7.23 12.24
CA GLY A 86 -9.84 -7.48 12.41
C GLY A 86 -10.12 -8.89 12.90
#